data_AF-A0A1Q5Y116-F1
#
_entry.id   AF-A0A1Q5Y116-F1
#
_cell.length_a   1.000
_cell.length_b   1.000
_cell.length_c   1.000
_cell.angle_alpha   90.00
_cell.angle_beta   90.00
_cell.angle_gamma   90.00
#
_symmetry.space_group_name_H-M   'P 1'
#
loop_
_entity.id
_entity.type
_entity.pdbx_description
1 polymer ?
#
loop_
_entity_poly.entity_id
_entity_poly.type
_entity_poly.pdbx_seq_one_letter_code
_entity_poly.pdbx_strand_id
1 'polypeptide(L)'
;MTFGNEYPNIQTYPSAYPYFPRSTPYPYSHYYHLVRSDSSSSAQPSDSQSATQELISGHMNAGVGSGQGIHVDTAGEVGGQHGIGLNAGGNVDYGGAGMHAGGHIGSPSYGIQAQGNTHLNNSQGLGLSAEAQALGKYGVAAQAKTQVGGGQGAGFHTGAQAGGTYGLSADAEGHLGFSQGAGLQTHLQLGGDNGLGAHAKAQLGGGQGAGLGVGGQVGKYNGQLGFKIGGKDAGAKDSKEPQE
;
A
#
# COMPACT_ATOMS: atom_id res chain seq x y z
N MET A 1 -27.77 -74.91 0.54
CA MET A 1 -27.00 -75.19 -0.68
C MET A 1 -25.77 -74.30 -0.61
N THR A 2 -24.71 -74.77 0.03
CA THR A 2 -23.60 -75.64 -0.46
C THR A 2 -22.37 -74.80 -0.74
N PHE A 3 -21.35 -75.07 0.08
CA PHE A 3 -19.99 -74.59 0.02
C PHE A 3 -19.33 -74.88 -1.32
N GLY A 4 -18.45 -73.96 -1.75
CA GLY A 4 -17.48 -74.17 -2.82
C GLY A 4 -16.24 -73.35 -2.49
N ASN A 5 -15.26 -74.02 -1.88
CA ASN A 5 -13.91 -73.52 -1.62
C ASN A 5 -13.15 -73.31 -2.93
N GLU A 6 -12.21 -72.36 -2.97
CA GLU A 6 -10.91 -72.50 -3.61
C GLU A 6 -9.95 -71.37 -3.17
N TYR A 7 -8.87 -71.74 -2.48
CA TYR A 7 -7.68 -70.94 -2.15
C TYR A 7 -6.79 -70.78 -3.40
N PRO A 8 -5.97 -69.72 -3.53
CA PRO A 8 -4.62 -69.63 -2.90
C PRO A 8 -4.31 -68.17 -2.45
N ASN A 9 -3.19 -67.77 -1.86
CA ASN A 9 -2.08 -68.34 -1.09
C ASN A 9 -1.20 -67.09 -0.77
N ILE A 10 -1.02 -66.82 0.53
CA ILE A 10 0.15 -66.26 1.22
C ILE A 10 1.13 -65.41 0.37
N GLN A 11 1.43 -64.18 0.81
CA GLN A 11 2.79 -63.76 1.22
C GLN A 11 2.91 -62.25 1.53
N THR A 12 3.18 -61.98 2.82
CA THR A 12 4.15 -60.99 3.36
C THR A 12 4.03 -59.50 2.98
N TYR A 13 3.71 -58.67 3.99
CA TYR A 13 4.29 -57.34 4.22
C TYR A 13 5.83 -57.44 4.41
N PRO A 14 6.66 -56.37 4.28
CA PRO A 14 6.34 -54.94 4.48
C PRO A 14 7.06 -53.92 3.56
N SER A 15 6.74 -52.63 3.74
CA SER A 15 7.72 -51.52 3.90
C SER A 15 7.40 -50.25 3.11
N ALA A 16 7.63 -49.14 3.82
CA ALA A 16 7.48 -47.74 3.46
C ALA A 16 8.24 -47.33 2.19
N TYR A 17 7.64 -46.41 1.41
CA TYR A 17 8.22 -45.18 0.85
C TYR A 17 7.18 -44.52 -0.07
N PRO A 18 6.73 -43.28 0.17
CA PRO A 18 6.14 -42.48 -0.90
C PRO A 18 7.24 -41.66 -1.60
N TYR A 19 7.44 -42.04 -2.87
CA TYR A 19 7.61 -41.16 -4.03
C TYR A 19 8.67 -40.05 -4.00
N PHE A 20 9.72 -40.26 -4.80
CA PHE A 20 10.63 -39.21 -5.29
C PHE A 20 9.86 -38.16 -6.13
N PRO A 21 10.15 -36.86 -6.01
CA PRO A 21 9.64 -35.87 -6.96
C PRO A 21 10.37 -36.01 -8.30
N ARG A 22 9.57 -36.13 -9.38
CA ARG A 22 10.06 -35.95 -10.75
C ARG A 22 10.59 -34.52 -10.89
N SER A 23 11.88 -34.40 -11.13
CA SER A 23 12.52 -33.18 -11.63
C SER A 23 11.83 -32.72 -12.91
N THR A 24 11.13 -31.60 -12.85
CA THR A 24 10.77 -30.82 -14.03
C THR A 24 12.03 -30.08 -14.51
N PRO A 25 12.46 -30.23 -15.77
CA PRO A 25 13.58 -29.45 -16.29
C PRO A 25 13.16 -27.99 -16.43
N TYR A 26 13.81 -27.12 -15.67
CA TYR A 26 13.77 -25.67 -15.90
C TYR A 26 14.36 -25.37 -17.28
N PRO A 27 13.75 -24.49 -18.10
CA PRO A 27 14.39 -24.00 -19.30
C PRO A 27 15.59 -23.12 -18.90
N TYR A 28 16.77 -23.62 -19.23
CA TYR A 28 18.07 -22.97 -19.09
C TYR A 28 18.13 -21.81 -20.09
N SER A 29 17.86 -20.58 -19.66
CA SER A 29 18.11 -19.38 -20.48
C SER A 29 19.58 -18.98 -20.36
N HIS A 30 20.37 -19.27 -21.39
CA HIS A 30 21.73 -18.76 -21.53
C HIS A 30 21.69 -17.26 -21.85
N TYR A 31 22.14 -16.42 -20.92
CA TYR A 31 22.59 -15.06 -21.25
C TYR A 31 24.09 -15.10 -21.55
N TYR A 32 24.44 -15.04 -22.82
CA TYR A 32 25.76 -14.61 -23.26
C TYR A 32 25.62 -13.24 -23.90
N HIS A 33 26.15 -12.20 -23.27
CA HIS A 33 26.86 -11.11 -23.95
C HIS A 33 27.85 -10.49 -22.95
N LEU A 34 29.08 -11.01 -22.96
CA LEU A 34 30.24 -10.22 -22.56
C LEU A 34 30.38 -9.09 -23.58
N VAL A 35 30.05 -7.85 -23.21
CA VAL A 35 30.54 -6.68 -23.93
C VAL A 35 31.79 -6.21 -23.20
N ARG A 36 32.94 -6.62 -23.74
CA ARG A 36 34.21 -5.93 -23.52
C ARG A 36 34.08 -4.53 -24.11
N SER A 37 34.33 -3.52 -23.30
CA SER A 37 34.54 -2.15 -23.75
C SER A 37 35.84 -2.09 -24.55
N ASP A 38 35.74 -2.11 -25.88
CA ASP A 38 36.81 -1.64 -26.76
C ASP A 38 36.28 -0.51 -27.65
N SER A 39 36.92 0.64 -27.48
CA SER A 39 36.77 1.86 -28.24
C SER A 39 37.07 1.68 -29.73
N SER A 40 36.19 2.17 -30.62
CA SER A 40 36.51 3.09 -31.74
C SER A 40 35.43 3.09 -32.84
N SER A 41 35.46 4.17 -33.62
CA SER A 41 34.41 4.82 -34.41
C SER A 41 34.09 4.24 -35.79
N SER A 42 32.89 4.63 -36.27
CA SER A 42 32.41 4.76 -37.66
C SER A 42 32.01 3.48 -38.42
N ALA A 43 30.70 3.38 -38.70
CA ALA A 43 30.09 3.15 -40.03
C ALA A 43 28.64 2.67 -39.87
N GLN A 44 27.68 3.45 -40.40
CA GLN A 44 26.30 2.99 -40.66
C GLN A 44 26.28 1.94 -41.78
N PRO A 45 25.36 0.96 -41.70
CA PRO A 45 24.32 0.83 -42.74
C PRO A 45 22.93 0.57 -42.09
N SER A 46 21.92 1.40 -42.34
CA SER A 46 20.88 1.32 -43.39
C SER A 46 19.90 0.17 -43.24
N ASP A 47 18.69 0.56 -42.83
CA ASP A 47 17.34 0.06 -43.17
C ASP A 47 17.13 -1.45 -43.33
N SER A 48 16.62 -2.06 -42.25
CA SER A 48 15.31 -2.74 -42.22
C SER A 48 15.25 -3.58 -40.95
N GLN A 49 15.31 -2.92 -39.79
CA GLN A 49 14.93 -3.58 -38.54
C GLN A 49 13.44 -3.31 -38.39
N SER A 50 12.63 -4.34 -38.59
CA SER A 50 11.26 -4.39 -38.07
C SER A 50 11.30 -3.78 -36.67
N ALA A 51 10.66 -2.63 -36.53
CA ALA A 51 10.43 -2.01 -35.24
C ALA A 51 9.48 -2.93 -34.48
N THR A 52 10.03 -3.99 -33.91
CA THR A 52 9.49 -4.60 -32.70
C THR A 52 9.68 -3.49 -31.68
N GLN A 53 8.75 -2.52 -31.68
CA GLN A 53 8.49 -1.68 -30.52
C GLN A 53 8.58 -2.62 -29.34
N GLU A 54 9.52 -2.38 -28.44
CA GLU A 54 9.85 -3.24 -27.31
C GLU A 54 8.54 -3.51 -26.55
N LEU A 55 7.86 -4.58 -26.95
CA LEU A 55 6.45 -4.80 -26.60
C LEU A 55 6.36 -5.24 -25.14
N ILE A 56 7.49 -5.71 -24.62
CA ILE A 56 7.71 -6.19 -23.27
C ILE A 56 9.11 -5.70 -22.88
N SER A 57 9.20 -4.89 -21.83
CA SER A 57 10.46 -4.53 -21.19
C SER A 57 10.44 -5.02 -19.74
N GLY A 58 11.60 -5.37 -19.21
CA GLY A 58 11.72 -5.81 -17.83
C GLY A 58 13.11 -5.54 -17.30
N HIS A 59 13.20 -5.12 -16.05
CA HIS A 59 14.48 -4.88 -15.39
C HIS A 59 14.48 -5.45 -13.98
N MET A 60 15.69 -5.82 -13.54
CA MET A 60 15.99 -6.17 -12.17
C MET A 60 17.25 -5.42 -11.78
N ASN A 61 17.19 -4.66 -10.69
CA ASN A 61 18.33 -3.99 -10.12
C ASN A 61 18.49 -4.46 -8.68
N ALA A 62 19.59 -5.16 -8.39
CA ALA A 62 19.93 -5.60 -7.06
C ALA A 62 21.32 -5.08 -6.71
N GLY A 63 21.44 -4.46 -5.53
CA GLY A 63 22.68 -3.84 -5.08
C GLY A 63 22.89 -4.03 -3.59
N VAL A 64 24.15 -4.19 -3.21
CA VAL A 64 24.59 -4.19 -1.81
C VAL A 64 25.57 -3.05 -1.65
N GLY A 65 25.16 -1.98 -0.98
CA GLY A 65 26.02 -0.83 -0.71
C GLY A 65 26.82 -1.06 0.56
N SER A 66 28.12 -0.72 0.54
CA SER A 66 29.00 -0.80 1.72
C SER A 66 28.51 0.17 2.81
N GLY A 67 27.58 -0.29 3.66
CA GLY A 67 26.95 0.50 4.73
C GLY A 67 25.50 0.97 4.46
N GLN A 68 24.94 0.73 3.28
CA GLN A 68 23.61 1.22 2.88
C GLN A 68 22.53 0.12 2.81
N GLY A 69 22.89 -1.12 3.15
CA GLY A 69 21.95 -2.24 3.11
C GLY A 69 21.83 -2.91 1.74
N ILE A 70 20.80 -3.75 1.60
CA ILE A 70 20.43 -4.46 0.37
C ILE A 70 19.25 -3.73 -0.25
N HIS A 71 19.30 -3.45 -1.54
CA HIS A 71 18.14 -2.99 -2.32
C HIS A 71 17.92 -3.93 -3.49
N VAL A 72 16.65 -4.24 -3.76
CA VAL A 72 16.21 -5.08 -4.88
C VAL A 72 14.96 -4.45 -5.46
N ASP A 73 15.02 -4.05 -6.73
CA ASP A 73 13.89 -3.56 -7.50
C ASP A 73 13.71 -4.44 -8.75
N THR A 74 12.47 -4.78 -9.06
CA THR A 74 12.08 -5.47 -10.28
C THR A 74 10.89 -4.78 -10.91
N ALA A 75 10.91 -4.63 -12.23
CA ALA A 75 9.73 -4.16 -12.95
C ALA A 75 9.59 -4.86 -14.29
N GLY A 76 8.37 -4.90 -14.78
CA GLY A 76 8.01 -5.34 -16.12
C GLY A 76 6.93 -4.44 -16.70
N GLU A 77 7.05 -4.11 -17.98
CA GLU A 77 6.08 -3.31 -18.73
C GLU A 77 5.75 -4.03 -20.03
N VAL A 78 4.47 -4.07 -20.39
CA VAL A 78 3.98 -4.66 -21.63
C VAL A 78 3.12 -3.63 -22.34
N GLY A 79 3.47 -3.22 -23.56
CA GLY A 79 2.67 -2.31 -24.38
C GLY A 79 3.02 -0.82 -24.25
N GLY A 80 4.16 -0.47 -23.66
CA GLY A 80 4.67 0.91 -23.58
C GLY A 80 3.76 1.87 -22.80
N GLN A 81 3.71 3.14 -23.21
CA GLN A 81 2.98 4.23 -22.51
C GLN A 81 1.45 4.03 -22.32
N HIS A 82 0.86 3.04 -22.99
CA HIS A 82 -0.56 2.67 -22.87
C HIS A 82 -0.74 1.25 -22.34
N GLY A 83 0.36 0.65 -21.89
CA GLY A 83 0.48 -0.75 -21.56
C GLY A 83 0.11 -1.08 -20.14
N ILE A 84 0.65 -2.19 -19.68
CA ILE A 84 0.54 -2.68 -18.31
C ILE A 84 1.94 -2.69 -17.73
N GLY A 85 2.15 -1.92 -16.67
CA GLY A 85 3.40 -1.92 -15.90
C GLY A 85 3.17 -2.51 -14.52
N LEU A 86 4.16 -3.24 -14.03
CA LEU A 86 4.25 -3.71 -12.65
C LEU A 86 5.67 -3.42 -12.16
N ASN A 87 5.81 -2.83 -10.98
CA ASN A 87 7.09 -2.67 -10.30
C ASN A 87 6.96 -3.14 -8.87
N ALA A 88 7.94 -3.85 -8.36
CA ALA A 88 8.01 -4.22 -6.96
C ALA A 88 9.46 -4.20 -6.53
N GLY A 89 9.69 -3.78 -5.30
CA GLY A 89 11.03 -3.66 -4.79
C GLY A 89 11.05 -3.55 -3.29
N GLY A 90 12.24 -3.51 -2.75
CA GLY A 90 12.45 -3.40 -1.33
C GLY A 90 13.89 -3.18 -0.97
N ASN A 91 14.08 -2.62 0.20
CA ASN A 91 15.38 -2.31 0.76
C ASN A 91 15.43 -2.72 2.23
N VAL A 92 16.60 -3.14 2.70
CA VAL A 92 16.86 -3.45 4.10
C VAL A 92 18.21 -2.86 4.47
N ASP A 93 18.22 -1.96 5.44
CA ASP A 93 19.42 -1.32 5.98
C ASP A 93 19.45 -1.40 7.52
N TYR A 94 20.40 -0.70 8.14
CA TYR A 94 20.55 -0.69 9.60
C TYR A 94 19.42 0.08 10.31
N GLY A 95 18.78 1.02 9.64
CA GLY A 95 17.69 1.84 10.15
C GLY A 95 16.31 1.21 9.97
N GLY A 96 16.16 0.26 9.05
CA GLY A 96 14.88 -0.37 8.77
C GLY A 96 14.82 -1.25 7.53
N ALA A 97 13.59 -1.62 7.18
CA ALA A 97 13.26 -2.35 5.96
C ALA A 97 12.08 -1.67 5.26
N GLY A 98 12.05 -1.69 3.95
CA GLY A 98 10.96 -1.17 3.13
C GLY A 98 10.65 -2.13 2.00
N MET A 99 9.38 -2.20 1.61
CA MET A 99 8.94 -2.85 0.39
C MET A 99 7.95 -1.95 -0.31
N HIS A 100 8.02 -1.88 -1.63
CA HIS A 100 7.04 -1.22 -2.46
C HIS A 100 6.57 -2.15 -3.57
N ALA A 101 5.34 -1.98 -4.01
CA ALA A 101 4.77 -2.68 -5.14
C ALA A 101 3.75 -1.76 -5.80
N GLY A 102 3.82 -1.61 -7.10
CA GLY A 102 2.92 -0.80 -7.87
C GLY A 102 2.65 -1.40 -9.23
N GLY A 103 1.64 -0.87 -9.87
CA GLY A 103 1.27 -1.24 -11.21
C GLY A 103 0.37 -0.22 -11.85
N HIS A 104 0.35 -0.21 -13.17
CA HIS A 104 -0.56 0.60 -13.94
C HIS A 104 -1.08 -0.15 -15.16
N ILE A 105 -2.25 0.27 -15.64
CA ILE A 105 -2.88 -0.22 -16.87
C ILE A 105 -3.35 1.01 -17.65
N GLY A 106 -2.95 1.13 -18.91
CA GLY A 106 -3.29 2.27 -19.75
C GLY A 106 -2.38 3.47 -19.48
N SER A 107 -2.74 4.60 -20.09
CA SER A 107 -1.92 5.81 -19.99
C SER A 107 -2.04 6.54 -18.66
N PRO A 108 -1.02 7.34 -18.29
CA PRO A 108 -1.09 8.23 -17.13
C PRO A 108 -2.32 9.14 -17.12
N SER A 109 -2.90 9.48 -18.27
CA SER A 109 -4.06 10.39 -18.34
C SER A 109 -5.42 9.71 -18.17
N TYR A 110 -5.54 8.41 -18.46
CA TYR A 110 -6.82 7.67 -18.53
C TYR A 110 -6.74 6.23 -18.00
N GLY A 111 -5.67 5.89 -17.30
CA GLY A 111 -5.36 4.55 -16.84
C GLY A 111 -5.70 4.31 -15.38
N ILE A 112 -5.52 3.07 -14.95
CA ILE A 112 -5.63 2.66 -13.55
C ILE A 112 -4.21 2.51 -13.03
N GLN A 113 -3.93 3.05 -11.85
CA GLN A 113 -2.67 2.89 -11.15
C GLN A 113 -2.96 2.39 -9.74
N ALA A 114 -2.13 1.50 -9.22
CA ALA A 114 -2.17 1.09 -7.83
C ALA A 114 -0.74 1.02 -7.32
N GLN A 115 -0.51 1.50 -6.11
CA GLN A 115 0.78 1.45 -5.44
C GLN A 115 0.60 1.10 -3.96
N GLY A 116 1.53 0.37 -3.42
CA GLY A 116 1.53 -0.14 -2.06
C GLY A 116 2.95 -0.08 -1.54
N ASN A 117 3.15 0.58 -0.40
CA ASN A 117 4.43 0.69 0.26
C ASN A 117 4.27 0.19 1.69
N THR A 118 5.29 -0.47 2.19
CA THR A 118 5.43 -0.86 3.58
C THR A 118 6.83 -0.46 4.03
N HIS A 119 6.95 0.03 5.24
CA HIS A 119 8.23 0.33 5.85
C HIS A 119 8.21 -0.08 7.31
N LEU A 120 9.36 -0.50 7.79
CA LEU A 120 9.67 -0.80 9.18
C LEU A 120 10.88 0.05 9.52
N ASN A 121 10.74 0.94 10.48
CA ASN A 121 11.84 1.76 10.98
C ASN A 121 11.99 1.52 12.49
N ASN A 122 13.22 1.34 12.96
CA ASN A 122 13.50 1.07 14.38
C ASN A 122 12.98 2.18 15.32
N SER A 123 12.84 3.42 14.84
CA SER A 123 12.36 4.58 15.61
C SER A 123 10.89 4.94 15.36
N GLN A 124 10.36 4.70 14.15
CA GLN A 124 9.01 5.12 13.75
C GLN A 124 8.01 3.95 13.69
N GLY A 125 8.47 2.70 13.80
CA GLY A 125 7.63 1.51 13.75
C GLY A 125 7.32 1.03 12.34
N LEU A 126 6.20 0.32 12.21
CA LEU A 126 5.68 -0.25 10.97
C LEU A 126 4.73 0.75 10.31
N GLY A 127 4.93 1.08 9.05
CA GLY A 127 3.99 1.85 8.23
C GLY A 127 3.59 1.08 6.99
N LEU A 128 2.31 1.16 6.62
CA LEU A 128 1.74 0.63 5.39
C LEU A 128 1.00 1.77 4.67
N SER A 129 1.13 1.89 3.36
CA SER A 129 0.36 2.83 2.56
C SER A 129 -0.01 2.17 1.24
N ALA A 130 -1.28 2.07 0.93
CA ALA A 130 -1.80 1.60 -0.35
C ALA A 130 -2.60 2.74 -0.98
N GLU A 131 -2.48 2.89 -2.28
CA GLU A 131 -3.19 3.88 -3.07
C GLU A 131 -3.58 3.24 -4.40
N ALA A 132 -4.78 3.54 -4.88
CA ALA A 132 -5.27 3.12 -6.18
C ALA A 132 -6.04 4.27 -6.80
N GLN A 133 -5.70 4.64 -8.04
CA GLN A 133 -6.34 5.71 -8.78
C GLN A 133 -6.70 5.28 -10.19
N ALA A 134 -7.95 5.48 -10.59
CA ALA A 134 -8.41 5.40 -11.95
C ALA A 134 -8.51 6.84 -12.49
N LEU A 135 -7.67 7.16 -13.46
CA LEU A 135 -7.49 8.50 -14.02
C LEU A 135 -8.45 8.70 -15.19
N GLY A 136 -8.93 9.94 -15.35
CA GLY A 136 -9.89 10.34 -16.38
C GLY A 136 -10.66 11.58 -15.96
N LYS A 137 -11.59 12.05 -16.82
CA LYS A 137 -12.38 13.26 -16.58
C LYS A 137 -13.12 13.26 -15.22
N TYR A 138 -13.45 12.07 -14.73
CA TYR A 138 -14.07 11.83 -13.42
C TYR A 138 -13.32 10.70 -12.71
N GLY A 139 -12.02 10.91 -12.47
CA GLY A 139 -11.17 9.92 -11.84
C GLY A 139 -11.65 9.53 -10.43
N VAL A 140 -11.33 8.31 -10.03
CA VAL A 140 -11.57 7.79 -8.68
C VAL A 140 -10.21 7.47 -8.08
N ALA A 141 -9.91 7.93 -6.88
CA ALA A 141 -8.73 7.52 -6.13
C ALA A 141 -9.15 7.01 -4.76
N ALA A 142 -8.44 6.02 -4.25
CA ALA A 142 -8.57 5.50 -2.90
C ALA A 142 -7.18 5.35 -2.30
N GLN A 143 -7.00 5.77 -1.07
CA GLN A 143 -5.74 5.69 -0.34
C GLN A 143 -6.02 5.14 1.06
N ALA A 144 -5.13 4.27 1.55
CA ALA A 144 -5.19 3.68 2.87
C ALA A 144 -3.78 3.66 3.44
N LYS A 145 -3.56 4.41 4.51
CA LYS A 145 -2.31 4.47 5.26
C LYS A 145 -2.54 3.91 6.66
N THR A 146 -1.60 3.17 7.18
CA THR A 146 -1.59 2.65 8.55
C THR A 146 -0.18 2.80 9.10
N GLN A 147 -0.06 3.10 10.38
CA GLN A 147 1.23 3.20 11.07
C GLN A 147 1.09 2.66 12.49
N VAL A 148 2.05 1.86 12.94
CA VAL A 148 2.05 1.17 14.22
C VAL A 148 3.46 1.17 14.79
N GLY A 149 3.69 1.93 15.86
CA GLY A 149 4.96 1.94 16.59
C GLY A 149 5.52 3.33 16.86
N GLY A 150 6.80 3.39 17.28
CA GLY A 150 7.47 4.64 17.64
C GLY A 150 7.09 5.24 19.00
N GLY A 151 6.62 4.42 19.94
CA GLY A 151 6.32 4.85 21.31
C GLY A 151 5.06 5.71 21.47
N GLN A 152 4.36 6.03 20.38
CA GLN A 152 3.23 6.97 20.39
C GLN A 152 1.89 6.34 20.02
N GLY A 153 1.85 5.15 19.41
CA GLY A 153 0.59 4.44 19.18
C GLY A 153 0.47 3.73 17.83
N ALA A 154 -0.77 3.41 17.47
CA ALA A 154 -1.20 2.94 16.15
C ALA A 154 -2.15 3.95 15.53
N GLY A 155 -2.13 4.13 14.22
CA GLY A 155 -3.07 4.96 13.49
C GLY A 155 -3.33 4.42 12.10
N PHE A 156 -4.49 4.75 11.55
CA PHE A 156 -4.86 4.46 10.19
C PHE A 156 -5.59 5.67 9.59
N HIS A 157 -5.47 5.83 8.30
CA HIS A 157 -6.16 6.85 7.51
C HIS A 157 -6.56 6.18 6.20
N THR A 158 -7.84 6.05 5.93
CA THR A 158 -8.36 5.59 4.65
C THR A 158 -9.19 6.69 4.03
N GLY A 159 -9.13 6.87 2.73
CA GLY A 159 -10.00 7.80 2.04
C GLY A 159 -10.15 7.45 0.58
N ALA A 160 -11.26 7.89 -0.01
CA ALA A 160 -11.55 7.72 -1.41
C ALA A 160 -12.20 8.98 -1.97
N GLN A 161 -11.76 9.41 -3.14
CA GLN A 161 -12.31 10.53 -3.89
C GLN A 161 -12.77 10.05 -5.27
N ALA A 162 -13.84 10.64 -5.79
CA ALA A 162 -14.45 10.29 -7.07
C ALA A 162 -15.02 11.55 -7.73
N GLY A 163 -14.65 11.85 -8.97
CA GLY A 163 -15.33 12.89 -9.76
C GLY A 163 -14.64 14.25 -9.86
N GLY A 164 -13.34 14.34 -9.58
CA GLY A 164 -12.54 15.55 -9.80
C GLY A 164 -12.91 16.73 -8.90
N THR A 165 -12.79 17.97 -9.39
CA THR A 165 -12.93 19.22 -8.61
C THR A 165 -14.27 19.37 -7.86
N TYR A 166 -15.34 18.76 -8.38
CA TYR A 166 -16.67 18.77 -7.75
C TYR A 166 -17.11 17.35 -7.32
N GLY A 167 -16.13 16.49 -7.07
CA GLY A 167 -16.33 15.11 -6.74
C GLY A 167 -16.87 14.86 -5.33
N LEU A 168 -17.04 13.58 -5.04
CA LEU A 168 -17.25 13.03 -3.72
C LEU A 168 -15.89 12.65 -3.14
N SER A 169 -15.61 13.03 -1.91
CA SER A 169 -14.47 12.55 -1.11
C SER A 169 -15.01 11.97 0.19
N ALA A 170 -14.46 10.86 0.65
CA ALA A 170 -14.75 10.26 1.92
C ALA A 170 -13.43 9.89 2.57
N ASP A 171 -13.20 10.25 3.82
CA ASP A 171 -12.03 9.84 4.59
C ASP A 171 -12.43 9.36 5.99
N ALA A 172 -11.61 8.48 6.54
CA ALA A 172 -11.74 7.94 7.86
C ALA A 172 -10.33 7.76 8.44
N GLU A 173 -10.07 8.48 9.52
CA GLU A 173 -8.82 8.43 10.26
C GLU A 173 -9.09 7.89 11.67
N GLY A 174 -8.26 6.97 12.13
CA GLY A 174 -8.26 6.54 13.52
C GLY A 174 -6.85 6.56 14.08
N HIS A 175 -6.73 6.90 15.36
CA HIS A 175 -5.47 6.78 16.09
C HIS A 175 -5.72 6.16 17.46
N LEU A 176 -4.69 5.54 18.00
CA LEU A 176 -4.68 4.85 19.29
C LEU A 176 -3.30 5.09 19.92
N GLY A 177 -3.21 6.10 20.77
CA GLY A 177 -2.00 6.43 21.51
C GLY A 177 -2.09 6.07 22.98
N PHE A 178 -1.01 5.52 23.54
CA PHE A 178 -0.94 5.15 24.96
C PHE A 178 -1.10 6.35 25.90
N SER A 179 -0.61 7.53 25.51
CA SER A 179 -0.71 8.78 26.28
C SER A 179 -1.81 9.73 25.77
N GLN A 180 -2.26 9.57 24.52
CA GLN A 180 -3.19 10.47 23.84
C GLN A 180 -4.61 9.93 23.73
N GLY A 181 -4.82 8.64 24.03
CA GLY A 181 -6.12 7.98 23.90
C GLY A 181 -6.38 7.47 22.48
N ALA A 182 -7.60 6.98 22.25
CA ALA A 182 -8.08 6.52 20.96
C ALA A 182 -9.00 7.56 20.33
N GLY A 183 -8.85 7.82 19.05
CA GLY A 183 -9.70 8.70 18.26
C GLY A 183 -10.12 8.04 16.97
N LEU A 184 -11.33 8.35 16.51
CA LEU A 184 -11.84 8.02 15.19
C LEU A 184 -12.50 9.27 14.64
N GLN A 185 -12.10 9.67 13.44
CA GLN A 185 -12.69 10.75 12.68
C GLN A 185 -13.07 10.21 11.32
N THR A 186 -14.26 10.57 10.85
CA THR A 186 -14.75 10.28 9.51
C THR A 186 -15.22 11.58 8.90
N HIS A 187 -14.98 11.76 7.62
CA HIS A 187 -15.39 12.91 6.86
C HIS A 187 -15.90 12.46 5.49
N LEU A 188 -16.91 13.15 4.99
CA LEU A 188 -17.51 12.95 3.69
C LEU A 188 -17.76 14.34 3.12
N GLN A 189 -17.34 14.60 1.90
CA GLN A 189 -17.53 15.85 1.17
C GLN A 189 -18.04 15.55 -0.24
N LEU A 190 -18.95 16.36 -0.74
CA LEU A 190 -19.52 16.27 -2.08
C LEU A 190 -19.58 17.67 -2.68
N GLY A 191 -18.92 17.91 -3.81
CA GLY A 191 -19.06 19.16 -4.55
C GLY A 191 -17.96 20.20 -4.27
N GLY A 192 -16.78 19.78 -3.80
CA GLY A 192 -15.63 20.67 -3.60
C GLY A 192 -15.84 21.73 -2.52
N ASP A 193 -15.20 22.89 -2.67
CA ASP A 193 -15.11 23.96 -1.65
C ASP A 193 -16.47 24.56 -1.25
N ASN A 194 -17.49 24.46 -2.10
CA ASN A 194 -18.84 24.94 -1.84
C ASN A 194 -19.86 23.78 -1.73
N GLY A 195 -19.35 22.58 -1.45
CA GLY A 195 -20.10 21.34 -1.41
C GLY A 195 -20.91 21.11 -0.15
N LEU A 196 -21.48 19.91 -0.06
CA LEU A 196 -22.00 19.35 1.19
C LEU A 196 -20.89 18.55 1.85
N GLY A 197 -20.72 18.71 3.16
CA GLY A 197 -19.84 17.85 3.93
C GLY A 197 -20.51 17.36 5.19
N ALA A 198 -20.08 16.21 5.68
CA ALA A 198 -20.43 15.64 6.96
C ALA A 198 -19.16 15.09 7.60
N HIS A 199 -19.01 15.25 8.91
CA HIS A 199 -17.94 14.63 9.64
C HIS A 199 -18.45 14.11 10.98
N ALA A 200 -17.92 12.98 11.42
CA ALA A 200 -18.14 12.45 12.75
C ALA A 200 -16.79 12.18 13.41
N LYS A 201 -16.66 12.59 14.66
CA LYS A 201 -15.48 12.36 15.49
C LYS A 201 -15.88 11.71 16.80
N ALA A 202 -15.09 10.73 17.21
CA ALA A 202 -15.14 10.09 18.50
C ALA A 202 -13.72 10.12 19.08
N GLN A 203 -13.57 10.46 20.35
CA GLN A 203 -12.30 10.40 21.06
C GLN A 203 -12.53 9.80 22.45
N LEU A 204 -11.55 9.05 22.94
CA LEU A 204 -11.58 8.37 24.23
C LEU A 204 -10.17 8.30 24.82
N GLY A 205 -9.93 9.02 25.91
CA GLY A 205 -8.72 8.87 26.72
C GLY A 205 -7.77 10.07 26.66
N GLY A 206 -6.49 9.84 26.96
CA GLY A 206 -5.43 10.86 26.90
C GLY A 206 -5.57 12.02 27.89
N GLY A 207 -6.31 11.83 28.98
CA GLY A 207 -6.59 12.91 29.94
C GLY A 207 -7.58 13.97 29.45
N GLN A 208 -8.16 13.80 28.26
CA GLN A 208 -9.18 14.68 27.66
C GLN A 208 -10.60 14.09 27.71
N GLY A 209 -10.77 12.91 28.30
CA GLY A 209 -12.05 12.22 28.46
C GLY A 209 -12.58 11.57 27.18
N ALA A 210 -13.89 11.36 27.15
CA ALA A 210 -14.62 10.77 26.03
C ALA A 210 -15.43 11.88 25.33
N GLY A 211 -15.37 11.96 24.01
CA GLY A 211 -16.11 12.95 23.25
C GLY A 211 -16.64 12.37 21.95
N LEU A 212 -17.88 12.74 21.60
CA LEU A 212 -18.52 12.39 20.36
C LEU A 212 -19.06 13.67 19.73
N GLY A 213 -18.82 13.85 18.44
CA GLY A 213 -19.30 15.01 17.71
C GLY A 213 -19.62 14.64 16.27
N VAL A 214 -20.68 15.24 15.76
CA VAL A 214 -21.04 15.20 14.36
C VAL A 214 -21.17 16.63 13.87
N GLY A 215 -20.74 16.89 12.65
CA GLY A 215 -20.92 18.17 12.02
C GLY A 215 -21.18 17.99 10.54
N GLY A 216 -21.68 19.05 9.92
CA GLY A 216 -21.88 19.11 8.50
C GLY A 216 -21.72 20.52 7.99
N GLN A 217 -21.42 20.62 6.71
CA GLN A 217 -21.35 21.87 6.00
C GLN A 217 -22.23 21.81 4.75
N VAL A 218 -22.86 22.93 4.41
CA VAL A 218 -23.62 23.09 3.16
C VAL A 218 -23.20 24.43 2.57
N GLY A 219 -22.36 24.38 1.53
CA GLY A 219 -21.72 25.57 0.99
C GLY A 219 -20.88 26.27 2.05
N LYS A 220 -21.24 27.51 2.38
CA LYS A 220 -20.55 28.34 3.39
C LYS A 220 -21.05 28.14 4.83
N TYR A 221 -22.10 27.35 5.03
CA TYR A 221 -22.75 27.20 6.33
C TYR A 221 -22.29 25.94 7.03
N ASN A 222 -21.75 26.09 8.24
CA ASN A 222 -21.25 24.98 9.05
C ASN A 222 -22.14 24.79 10.27
N GLY A 223 -22.54 23.54 10.52
CA GLY A 223 -23.21 23.11 11.75
C GLY A 223 -22.41 22.03 12.44
N GLN A 224 -22.26 22.10 13.76
CA GLN A 224 -21.63 21.04 14.54
C GLN A 224 -22.38 20.83 15.85
N LEU A 225 -22.55 19.57 16.23
CA LEU A 225 -23.13 19.14 17.49
C LEU A 225 -22.18 18.11 18.10
N GLY A 226 -21.74 18.33 19.33
CA GLY A 226 -20.93 17.37 20.03
C GLY A 226 -21.05 17.49 21.54
N PHE A 227 -20.84 16.38 22.21
CA PHE A 227 -20.80 16.28 23.66
C PHE A 227 -19.46 15.68 24.09
N LYS A 228 -18.92 16.19 25.18
CA LYS A 228 -17.68 15.71 25.79
C LYS A 228 -17.95 15.41 27.25
N ILE A 229 -17.43 14.29 27.72
CA ILE A 229 -17.61 13.75 29.07
C ILE A 229 -16.23 13.38 29.61
N GLY A 230 -15.81 14.10 30.66
CA GLY A 230 -14.51 13.90 31.30
C GLY A 230 -13.35 14.59 30.56
N GLY A 231 -12.21 14.64 31.23
CA GLY A 231 -11.01 15.37 30.84
C GLY A 231 -10.56 16.28 31.97
N LYS A 232 -9.25 16.48 32.14
CA LYS A 232 -8.78 17.50 33.08
C LYS A 232 -9.33 18.83 32.61
N ASP A 233 -10.15 19.46 33.44
CA ASP A 233 -10.47 20.87 33.30
C ASP A 233 -9.13 21.59 33.07
N ALA A 234 -8.96 22.21 31.90
CA ALA A 234 -8.09 23.36 31.85
C ALA A 234 -8.77 24.34 32.79
N GLY A 235 -8.36 24.28 34.06
CA GLY A 235 -8.97 25.00 35.15
C GLY A 235 -9.20 26.43 34.72
N ALA A 236 -10.33 26.96 35.17
CA ALA A 236 -10.52 28.37 35.37
C ALA A 236 -9.17 29.01 35.72
N LYS A 237 -8.54 29.70 34.76
CA LYS A 237 -7.47 30.61 35.10
C LYS A 237 -8.17 31.72 35.88
N ASP A 238 -7.95 31.68 37.18
CA ASP A 238 -8.29 32.71 38.16
C ASP A 238 -8.29 34.09 37.51
N SER A 239 -9.49 34.57 37.24
CA SER A 239 -9.71 35.93 36.80
C SER A 239 -10.10 36.73 38.05
N LYS A 240 -9.07 37.19 38.75
CA LYS A 240 -9.03 38.38 39.61
C LYS A 240 -10.16 38.53 40.65
N GLU A 241 -9.80 38.35 41.91
CA GLU A 241 -10.39 39.11 43.01
C GLU A 241 -9.93 40.59 42.91
N PRO A 242 -10.85 41.57 42.95
CA PRO A 242 -10.53 42.92 43.39
C PRO A 242 -11.08 43.13 44.81
N GLN A 243 -10.24 43.60 45.74
CA GLN A 243 -10.53 44.71 46.66
C GLN A 243 -9.49 44.75 47.79
N GLU A 244 -8.67 45.80 47.79
CA GLU A 244 -8.82 46.90 48.75
C GLU A 244 -8.68 48.23 47.99
#